data_AF-A0A5Q4DVS3-F1
#
_entry.id   AF-A0A5Q4DVS3-F1
#
_cell.length_a   1.000
_cell.length_b   1.000
_cell.length_c   1.000
_cell.angle_alpha   90.00
_cell.angle_beta   90.00
_cell.angle_gamma   90.00
#
_symmetry.space_group_name_H-M   'P 1'
#
loop_
_entity.id
_entity.type
_entity.pdbx_description
1 polymer ?
#
loop_
_entity_poly.entity_id
_entity_poly.type
_entity_poly.pdbx_seq_one_letter_code
_entity_poly.pdbx_strand_id
1 'polypeptide(L)'
;MLRLPYRVAVSLLVMGALFLATLNFAQASEVTYRVVNVASNDVLNVRDRAGVSGSRIVGVLPPGTGGVVWTGQQGRSGDGGLWYRVIHPRIPAGGWVNARFLAEEASVAPPASAEPPGSLFKDHTAPNLDYKVVGVAANDVLNIRSGAGVAHGIIGMFPPDARHVRITGRINTLPSGAVWVEVRSATLPNGVGWVNGRFLDRM
;
A
#
# COMPACT_ATOMS: atom_id res chain seq x y z
N MET A 1 -75.41 -9.06 -22.52
CA MET A 1 -75.87 -10.05 -21.52
C MET A 1 -74.64 -10.67 -20.87
N LEU A 2 -74.68 -10.67 -19.54
CA LEU A 2 -73.73 -11.15 -18.53
C LEU A 2 -73.16 -12.58 -18.75
N ARG A 3 -71.85 -12.79 -18.53
CA ARG A 3 -71.24 -13.64 -17.44
C ARG A 3 -69.77 -14.01 -17.71
N LEU A 4 -68.89 -13.61 -16.78
CA LEU A 4 -67.58 -14.22 -16.46
C LEU A 4 -67.80 -15.53 -15.65
N PRO A 5 -66.85 -16.48 -15.49
CA PRO A 5 -65.74 -16.30 -14.52
C PRO A 5 -64.40 -17.07 -14.73
N TYR A 6 -63.34 -16.46 -14.19
CA TYR A 6 -62.13 -16.99 -13.51
C TYR A 6 -61.78 -18.50 -13.57
N ARG A 7 -60.50 -18.80 -13.86
CA ARG A 7 -59.53 -19.31 -12.85
C ARG A 7 -58.06 -19.23 -13.27
N VAL A 8 -57.25 -18.97 -12.26
CA VAL A 8 -55.80 -18.72 -12.20
C VAL A 8 -54.99 -20.00 -12.33
N ALA A 9 -53.84 -19.97 -13.02
CA ALA A 9 -52.63 -20.69 -12.61
C ALA A 9 -51.37 -20.01 -13.17
N VAL A 10 -50.59 -19.48 -12.23
CA VAL A 10 -49.23 -18.97 -12.37
C VAL A 10 -48.28 -20.11 -12.72
N SER A 11 -47.30 -19.88 -13.60
CA SER A 11 -45.91 -20.34 -13.39
C SER A 11 -44.97 -19.70 -14.41
N LEU A 12 -44.20 -18.71 -13.95
CA LEU A 12 -42.92 -18.36 -14.53
C LEU A 12 -41.96 -19.52 -14.31
N LEU A 13 -41.17 -19.87 -15.34
CA LEU A 13 -39.90 -20.55 -15.13
C LEU A 13 -38.80 -19.77 -15.86
N VAL A 14 -38.28 -18.76 -15.18
CA VAL A 14 -36.99 -18.16 -15.53
C VAL A 14 -35.93 -19.11 -15.01
N MET A 15 -35.37 -19.93 -15.90
CA MET A 15 -34.22 -20.76 -15.57
C MET A 15 -32.98 -19.86 -15.60
N GLY A 16 -32.72 -19.20 -14.48
CA GLY A 16 -31.49 -18.42 -14.27
C GLY A 16 -30.32 -19.37 -14.13
N ALA A 17 -29.48 -19.45 -15.17
CA ALA A 17 -28.16 -20.05 -15.04
C ALA A 17 -27.27 -19.10 -14.22
N LEU A 18 -27.14 -19.40 -12.92
CA LEU A 18 -26.22 -18.70 -12.03
C LEU A 18 -24.79 -19.17 -12.35
N PHE A 19 -24.13 -18.47 -13.27
CA PHE A 19 -22.67 -18.57 -13.40
C PHE A 19 -22.04 -17.98 -12.14
N LEU A 20 -21.62 -18.86 -11.22
CA LEU A 20 -20.63 -18.51 -10.20
C LEU A 20 -19.31 -18.25 -10.92
N ALA A 21 -19.11 -17.02 -11.38
CA ALA A 21 -17.80 -16.54 -11.75
C ALA A 21 -16.96 -16.50 -10.47
N THR A 22 -16.10 -17.50 -10.30
CA THR A 22 -15.03 -17.43 -9.29
C THR A 22 -14.10 -16.32 -9.72
N LEU A 23 -14.24 -15.15 -9.10
CA LEU A 23 -13.27 -14.06 -9.24
C LEU A 23 -11.97 -14.52 -8.58
N ASN A 24 -11.04 -15.01 -9.40
CA ASN A 24 -9.64 -15.14 -9.00
C ASN A 24 -9.07 -13.72 -8.88
N PHE A 25 -9.15 -13.14 -7.69
CA PHE A 25 -8.41 -11.93 -7.37
C PHE A 25 -6.93 -12.29 -7.25
N ALA A 26 -6.16 -11.98 -8.30
CA ALA A 26 -4.72 -12.12 -8.29
C ALA A 26 -4.12 -11.24 -7.18
N GLN A 27 -3.24 -11.83 -6.38
CA GLN A 27 -2.52 -11.19 -5.29
C GLN A 27 -1.62 -10.06 -5.82
N ALA A 28 -1.69 -8.88 -5.20
CA ALA A 28 -0.53 -8.00 -5.12
C ALA A 28 0.09 -8.22 -3.74
N SER A 29 0.81 -9.33 -3.57
CA SER A 29 1.81 -9.37 -2.51
C SER A 29 2.78 -8.22 -2.79
N GLU A 30 2.90 -7.27 -1.88
CA GLU A 30 3.80 -6.13 -2.08
C GLU A 30 5.23 -6.68 -2.06
N VAL A 31 5.85 -6.76 -3.25
CA VAL A 31 7.21 -7.29 -3.39
C VAL A 31 8.16 -6.30 -2.73
N THR A 32 8.82 -6.73 -1.67
CA THR A 32 9.98 -6.02 -1.13
C THR A 32 11.23 -6.44 -1.88
N TYR A 33 12.26 -5.62 -1.80
CA TYR A 33 13.53 -5.85 -2.47
C TYR A 33 14.67 -5.92 -1.46
N ARG A 34 15.71 -6.67 -1.83
CA ARG A 34 17.02 -6.70 -1.18
C ARG A 34 18.05 -5.98 -2.03
N VAL A 35 18.94 -5.23 -1.38
CA VAL A 35 20.14 -4.69 -2.01
C VAL A 35 21.13 -5.81 -2.33
N VAL A 36 21.45 -5.97 -3.60
CA VAL A 36 22.37 -6.99 -4.14
C VAL A 36 23.44 -6.33 -5.01
N ASN A 37 24.49 -7.08 -5.36
CA ASN A 37 25.56 -6.65 -6.26
C ASN A 37 26.31 -5.37 -5.82
N VAL A 38 26.33 -5.10 -4.51
CA VAL A 38 27.15 -4.06 -3.87
C VAL A 38 28.23 -4.74 -3.04
N ALA A 39 29.48 -4.30 -3.18
CA ALA A 39 30.60 -4.87 -2.42
C ALA A 39 30.44 -4.64 -0.91
N SER A 40 30.98 -5.53 -0.07
CA SER A 40 30.81 -5.47 1.39
C SER A 40 31.39 -4.22 2.05
N ASN A 41 32.30 -3.53 1.37
CA ASN A 41 32.92 -2.27 1.78
C ASN A 41 32.34 -1.03 1.06
N ASP A 42 31.19 -1.18 0.41
CA ASP A 42 30.53 -0.12 -0.37
C ASP A 42 29.04 0.00 0.03
N VAL A 43 28.33 0.94 -0.56
CA VAL A 43 26.90 1.20 -0.32
C VAL A 43 26.14 1.48 -1.61
N LEU A 44 24.85 1.15 -1.63
CA LEU A 44 23.93 1.61 -2.66
C LEU A 44 23.51 3.05 -2.35
N ASN A 45 23.91 3.98 -3.22
CA ASN A 45 23.48 5.37 -3.15
C ASN A 45 22.00 5.52 -3.51
N VAL A 46 21.26 6.23 -2.66
CA VAL A 46 19.87 6.66 -2.87
C VAL A 46 19.87 8.14 -3.26
N ARG A 47 19.21 8.49 -4.36
CA ARG A 47 19.33 9.81 -4.99
C ARG A 47 18.00 10.58 -5.05
N ASP A 48 18.07 11.90 -5.16
CA ASP A 48 16.88 12.77 -5.25
C ASP A 48 16.10 12.63 -6.56
N ARG A 49 16.74 12.11 -7.61
CA ARG A 49 16.17 11.83 -8.94
C ARG A 49 16.84 10.62 -9.59
N ALA A 50 16.23 10.09 -10.64
CA ALA A 50 16.81 9.02 -11.44
C ALA A 50 18.12 9.47 -12.14
N GLY A 51 19.13 8.61 -12.10
CA GLY A 51 20.43 8.85 -12.72
C GLY A 51 21.49 9.43 -11.80
N VAL A 52 22.74 9.43 -12.27
CA VAL A 52 23.89 9.95 -11.51
C VAL A 52 24.09 11.43 -11.80
N SER A 53 24.14 11.81 -13.08
CA SER A 53 24.39 13.20 -13.50
C SER A 53 23.29 14.15 -13.01
N GLY A 54 23.69 15.23 -12.34
CA GLY A 54 22.78 16.26 -11.83
C GLY A 54 21.89 15.83 -10.63
N SER A 55 22.08 14.63 -10.10
CA SER A 55 21.38 14.14 -8.91
C SER A 55 22.22 14.33 -7.64
N ARG A 56 21.56 14.44 -6.50
CA ARG A 56 22.18 14.48 -5.17
C ARG A 56 21.88 13.18 -4.42
N ILE A 57 22.86 12.71 -3.65
CA ILE A 57 22.67 11.58 -2.73
C ILE A 57 21.85 12.08 -1.54
N VAL A 58 20.75 11.40 -1.24
CA VAL A 58 19.82 11.71 -0.14
C VAL A 58 19.81 10.61 0.93
N GLY A 59 20.52 9.51 0.69
CA GLY A 59 20.68 8.41 1.63
C GLY A 59 21.54 7.30 1.04
N VAL A 60 21.79 6.28 1.84
CA VAL A 60 22.55 5.09 1.45
C VAL A 60 21.91 3.83 2.03
N LEU A 61 22.02 2.72 1.31
CA LEU A 61 21.58 1.39 1.77
C LEU A 61 22.77 0.43 1.72
N PRO A 62 23.16 -0.19 2.85
CA PRO A 62 24.21 -1.21 2.87
C PRO A 62 23.89 -2.45 2.01
N PRO A 63 24.90 -3.22 1.59
CA PRO A 63 24.72 -4.51 0.93
C PRO A 63 23.83 -5.44 1.76
N GLY A 64 22.93 -6.17 1.10
CA GLY A 64 22.03 -7.10 1.76
C GLY A 64 20.86 -6.46 2.51
N THR A 65 20.71 -5.14 2.51
CA THR A 65 19.54 -4.47 3.11
C THR A 65 18.26 -5.00 2.47
N GLY A 66 17.41 -5.67 3.25
CA GLY A 66 16.08 -6.15 2.83
C GLY A 66 14.97 -5.15 3.13
N GLY A 67 13.73 -5.49 2.79
CA GLY A 67 12.56 -4.64 3.10
C GLY A 67 12.54 -3.31 2.33
N VAL A 68 13.24 -3.22 1.20
CA VAL A 68 13.20 -2.03 0.34
C VAL A 68 11.90 -2.04 -0.45
N VAL A 69 11.05 -1.04 -0.26
CA VAL A 69 9.73 -0.96 -0.90
C VAL A 69 9.83 -0.15 -2.20
N TRP A 70 9.45 -0.74 -3.33
CA TRP A 70 9.30 -0.01 -4.59
C TRP A 70 7.96 0.72 -4.62
N THR A 71 7.97 2.01 -4.97
CA THR A 71 6.74 2.82 -4.98
C THR A 71 5.92 2.66 -6.27
N GLY A 72 6.33 1.79 -7.19
CA GLY A 72 5.78 1.70 -8.55
C GLY A 72 6.29 2.76 -9.52
N GLN A 73 7.03 3.78 -9.03
CA GLN A 73 7.62 4.81 -9.89
C GLN A 73 8.96 4.35 -10.44
N GLN A 74 9.15 4.55 -11.74
CA GLN A 74 10.39 4.25 -12.44
C GLN A 74 10.81 5.40 -13.35
N GLY A 75 12.11 5.47 -13.63
CA GLY A 75 12.71 6.45 -14.52
C GLY A 75 13.92 5.84 -15.22
N ARG A 76 14.36 6.46 -16.31
CA ARG A 76 15.59 6.08 -17.00
C ARG A 76 16.62 7.19 -16.85
N SER A 77 17.86 6.82 -16.59
CA SER A 77 18.99 7.75 -16.69
C SER A 77 19.40 7.98 -18.14
N GLY A 78 20.20 9.02 -18.40
CA GLY A 78 20.64 9.39 -19.75
C GLY A 78 21.44 8.29 -20.48
N ASP A 79 21.98 7.32 -19.75
CA ASP A 79 22.66 6.11 -20.24
C ASP A 79 21.71 4.90 -20.42
N GLY A 80 20.40 5.09 -20.23
CA GLY A 80 19.38 4.04 -20.36
C GLY A 80 19.19 3.15 -19.12
N GLY A 81 19.96 3.34 -18.06
CA GLY A 81 19.80 2.59 -16.81
C GLY A 81 18.43 2.78 -16.18
N LEU A 82 17.81 1.69 -15.69
CA LEU A 82 16.52 1.73 -15.01
C LEU A 82 16.70 2.13 -13.54
N TRP A 83 15.88 3.06 -13.08
CA TRP A 83 15.87 3.53 -11.70
C TRP A 83 14.49 3.38 -11.10
N TYR A 84 14.43 2.87 -9.88
CA TYR A 84 13.22 2.77 -9.08
C TYR A 84 13.23 3.80 -7.98
N ARG A 85 12.08 4.45 -7.76
CA ARG A 85 11.87 5.19 -6.53
C ARG A 85 11.49 4.20 -5.43
N VAL A 86 12.23 4.21 -4.35
CA VAL A 86 12.08 3.31 -3.22
C VAL A 86 11.90 4.07 -1.92
N ILE A 87 11.33 3.39 -0.92
CA ILE A 87 11.22 3.86 0.45
C ILE A 87 11.70 2.73 1.36
N HIS A 88 12.31 3.09 2.48
CA HIS A 88 12.80 2.18 3.50
C HIS A 88 12.86 2.95 4.84
N PRO A 89 12.76 2.31 6.02
CA PRO A 89 12.80 3.02 7.31
C PRO A 89 14.01 3.94 7.52
N ARG A 90 15.16 3.63 6.90
CA ARG A 90 16.38 4.47 6.91
C ARG A 90 16.30 5.71 5.99
N ILE A 91 15.36 5.73 5.05
CA ILE A 91 15.13 6.79 4.05
C ILE A 91 13.61 7.06 3.91
N PRO A 92 12.94 7.56 4.97
CA PRO A 92 11.47 7.63 5.02
C PRO A 92 10.84 8.57 4.00
N ALA A 93 11.58 9.59 3.53
CA ALA A 93 11.16 10.46 2.42
C ALA A 93 11.22 9.76 1.04
N GLY A 94 11.92 8.62 0.97
CA GLY A 94 12.21 7.87 -0.24
C GLY A 94 13.30 8.50 -1.10
N GLY A 95 13.64 7.81 -2.18
CA GLY A 95 14.58 8.29 -3.19
C GLY A 95 14.79 7.26 -4.30
N TRP A 96 15.66 7.58 -5.24
CA TRP A 96 15.88 6.80 -6.46
C TRP A 96 17.14 5.94 -6.34
N VAL A 97 17.03 4.68 -6.68
CA VAL A 97 18.15 3.73 -6.77
C VAL A 97 18.17 3.07 -8.13
N ASN A 98 19.35 2.67 -8.60
CA ASN A 98 19.46 1.90 -9.85
C ASN A 98 18.93 0.48 -9.61
N ALA A 99 17.95 0.07 -10.41
CA ALA A 99 17.21 -1.17 -10.21
C ALA A 99 18.08 -2.43 -10.33
N ARG A 100 19.25 -2.35 -10.99
CA ARG A 100 20.19 -3.49 -11.11
C ARG A 100 20.79 -3.97 -9.77
N PHE A 101 20.66 -3.15 -8.73
CA PHE A 101 21.11 -3.46 -7.37
C PHE A 101 19.97 -3.94 -6.48
N LEU A 102 18.79 -4.20 -7.04
CA LEU A 102 17.65 -4.72 -6.32
C LEU A 102 17.32 -6.12 -6.83
N ALA A 103 17.16 -7.06 -5.91
CA ALA A 103 16.56 -8.35 -6.17
C ALA A 103 15.26 -8.46 -5.39
N GLU A 104 14.22 -9.01 -6.00
CA GLU A 104 12.96 -9.28 -5.32
C GLU A 104 13.20 -10.22 -4.14
N GLU A 105 12.70 -9.85 -2.97
CA GLU A 105 12.55 -10.76 -1.85
C GLU A 105 11.18 -11.44 -1.97
N ALA A 106 11.13 -12.72 -1.67
CA ALA A 106 9.86 -13.42 -1.53
C ALA A 106 9.01 -12.63 -0.54
N SER A 107 7.82 -12.21 -1.00
CA SER A 107 6.89 -11.50 -0.15
C SER A 107 6.62 -12.33 1.10
N VAL A 108 6.67 -11.71 2.29
CA VAL A 108 5.86 -12.24 3.39
C VAL A 108 4.43 -11.95 2.97
N ALA A 109 3.80 -12.90 2.28
CA ALA A 109 2.41 -12.76 1.90
C ALA A 109 1.64 -12.45 3.20
N PRO A 110 0.93 -11.32 3.29
CA PRO A 110 -0.17 -11.23 4.22
C PRO A 110 -1.02 -12.50 4.01
N PRO A 111 -1.61 -13.08 5.07
CA PRO A 111 -2.44 -14.28 4.93
C PRO A 111 -3.36 -14.14 3.70
N ALA A 112 -3.44 -15.20 2.91
CA ALA A 112 -4.03 -15.18 1.57
C ALA A 112 -5.41 -14.51 1.54
N SER A 113 -5.56 -13.54 0.63
CA SER A 113 -6.84 -13.00 0.16
C SER A 113 -7.67 -12.22 1.18
N ALA A 114 -8.65 -11.47 0.68
CA ALA A 114 -9.55 -10.57 1.39
C ALA A 114 -8.93 -9.23 1.81
N GLU A 115 -9.58 -8.18 1.34
CA GLU A 115 -9.64 -6.92 2.07
C GLU A 115 -9.85 -7.23 3.57
N PRO A 116 -9.06 -6.66 4.48
CA PRO A 116 -9.04 -7.08 5.88
C PRO A 116 -10.45 -7.10 6.48
N PRO A 117 -10.77 -8.04 7.38
CA PRO A 117 -12.05 -8.04 8.07
C PRO A 117 -12.31 -6.66 8.70
N GLY A 118 -13.60 -6.30 8.79
CA GLY A 118 -14.09 -4.99 9.19
C GLY A 118 -13.27 -4.30 10.27
N SER A 119 -13.03 -3.02 10.05
CA SER A 119 -12.12 -2.18 10.84
C SER A 119 -12.37 -2.25 12.35
N LEU A 120 -11.29 -2.45 13.13
CA LEU A 120 -11.26 -2.19 14.58
C LEU A 120 -11.16 -0.69 14.92
N PHE A 121 -11.08 0.18 13.91
CA PHE A 121 -11.04 1.63 14.10
C PHE A 121 -12.40 2.10 14.63
N LYS A 122 -12.50 2.26 15.95
CA LYS A 122 -13.75 2.60 16.67
C LYS A 122 -14.03 4.09 16.75
N ASP A 123 -13.04 4.95 16.49
CA ASP A 123 -13.11 6.39 16.77
C ASP A 123 -12.90 7.18 15.47
N HIS A 124 -14.00 7.60 14.83
CA HIS A 124 -14.03 8.03 13.42
C HIS A 124 -13.79 9.53 13.20
N THR A 125 -13.57 10.32 14.26
CA THR A 125 -13.83 11.77 14.15
C THR A 125 -12.90 12.67 14.94
N ALA A 126 -11.80 12.17 15.49
CA ALA A 126 -10.94 12.99 16.36
C ALA A 126 -9.54 13.26 15.75
N PRO A 127 -9.44 14.24 14.82
CA PRO A 127 -8.17 14.64 14.19
C PRO A 127 -7.13 15.20 15.17
N ASN A 128 -7.55 15.53 16.40
CA ASN A 128 -6.66 16.04 17.45
C ASN A 128 -6.01 14.95 18.31
N LEU A 129 -6.32 13.67 18.06
CA LEU A 129 -5.74 12.55 18.78
C LEU A 129 -4.44 12.06 18.12
N ASP A 130 -3.60 11.45 18.95
CA ASP A 130 -2.45 10.67 18.51
C ASP A 130 -2.86 9.20 18.33
N TYR A 131 -2.36 8.60 17.26
CA TYR A 131 -2.49 7.17 16.98
C TYR A 131 -1.10 6.54 16.94
N LYS A 132 -1.08 5.22 17.11
CA LYS A 132 0.10 4.37 16.91
C LYS A 132 -0.19 3.31 15.85
N VAL A 133 0.86 2.87 15.17
CA VAL A 133 0.81 1.70 14.30
C VAL A 133 0.78 0.45 15.17
N VAL A 134 -0.08 -0.51 14.81
CA VAL A 134 -0.23 -1.81 15.45
C VAL A 134 -0.39 -2.91 14.42
N GLY A 135 -0.04 -4.15 14.77
CA GLY A 135 -0.31 -5.33 13.94
C GLY A 135 0.53 -5.45 12.67
N VAL A 136 1.60 -4.65 12.54
CA VAL A 136 2.62 -4.77 11.48
C VAL A 136 3.81 -5.54 12.05
N ALA A 137 4.34 -6.50 11.29
CA ALA A 137 5.50 -7.29 11.73
C ALA A 137 6.75 -6.40 11.87
N ALA A 138 7.66 -6.76 12.77
CA ALA A 138 8.85 -5.94 13.07
C ALA A 138 9.79 -5.73 11.87
N ASN A 139 9.73 -6.62 10.88
CA ASN A 139 10.48 -6.57 9.63
C ASN A 139 9.66 -6.05 8.44
N ASP A 140 8.50 -5.45 8.71
CA ASP A 140 7.56 -4.92 7.72
C ASP A 140 7.19 -3.47 8.05
N VAL A 141 6.41 -2.83 7.19
CA VAL A 141 6.04 -1.42 7.28
C VAL A 141 4.55 -1.23 6.96
N LEU A 142 3.96 -0.17 7.51
CA LEU A 142 2.63 0.24 7.09
C LEU A 142 2.73 1.18 5.89
N ASN A 143 2.30 0.73 4.72
CA ASN A 143 2.32 1.55 3.51
C ASN A 143 1.31 2.69 3.57
N ILE A 144 1.77 3.88 3.21
CA ILE A 144 0.95 5.07 3.00
C ILE A 144 0.73 5.23 1.50
N ARG A 145 -0.53 5.21 1.07
CA ARG A 145 -0.92 5.20 -0.35
C ARG A 145 -1.50 6.53 -0.81
N SER A 146 -1.46 6.78 -2.12
CA SER A 146 -1.97 8.02 -2.72
C SER A 146 -3.49 8.16 -2.68
N GLY A 147 -4.21 7.06 -2.40
CA GLY A 147 -5.65 7.02 -2.26
C GLY A 147 -6.07 5.83 -1.39
N ALA A 148 -7.36 5.79 -1.04
CA ALA A 148 -7.95 4.71 -0.25
C ALA A 148 -8.04 3.42 -1.08
N GLY A 149 -7.27 2.40 -0.70
CA GLY A 149 -7.29 1.09 -1.35
C GLY A 149 -5.90 0.63 -1.79
N VAL A 150 -5.74 -0.70 -1.91
CA VAL A 150 -4.48 -1.32 -2.34
C VAL A 150 -4.13 -1.09 -3.81
N ALA A 151 -5.09 -0.61 -4.62
CA ALA A 151 -4.86 -0.24 -6.02
C ALA A 151 -4.10 1.09 -6.19
N HIS A 152 -4.03 1.92 -5.14
CA HIS A 152 -3.33 3.20 -5.17
C HIS A 152 -1.84 3.03 -4.86
N GLY A 153 -0.99 3.80 -5.56
CA GLY A 153 0.46 3.72 -5.41
C GLY A 153 0.95 4.09 -4.00
N ILE A 154 2.04 3.47 -3.57
CA ILE A 154 2.71 3.76 -2.29
C ILE A 154 3.47 5.08 -2.41
N ILE A 155 3.26 6.00 -1.47
CA ILE A 155 3.89 7.33 -1.44
C ILE A 155 4.66 7.60 -0.15
N GLY A 156 4.56 6.69 0.83
CA GLY A 156 5.20 6.79 2.13
C GLY A 156 5.07 5.48 2.90
N MET A 157 5.63 5.47 4.10
CA MET A 157 5.45 4.38 5.04
C MET A 157 5.43 4.90 6.48
N PHE A 158 4.90 4.10 7.39
CA PHE A 158 5.21 4.19 8.81
C PHE A 158 5.98 2.94 9.25
N PRO A 159 6.96 3.08 10.18
CA PRO A 159 7.51 1.96 10.93
C PRO A 159 6.41 1.13 11.64
N PRO A 160 6.68 -0.14 11.96
CA PRO A 160 5.68 -1.05 12.53
C PRO A 160 5.17 -0.64 13.92
N ASP A 161 5.89 0.21 14.62
CA ASP A 161 5.59 0.73 15.97
C ASP A 161 5.47 2.26 16.01
N ALA A 162 5.28 2.90 14.85
CA ALA A 162 5.24 4.35 14.76
C ALA A 162 4.20 4.95 15.70
N ARG A 163 4.58 6.04 16.39
CA ARG A 163 3.74 6.78 17.34
C ARG A 163 3.44 8.18 16.82
N HIS A 164 2.47 8.85 17.43
CA HIS A 164 2.03 10.20 17.06
C HIS A 164 1.59 10.30 15.59
N VAL A 165 0.99 9.23 15.07
CA VAL A 165 0.33 9.25 13.76
C VAL A 165 -0.88 10.18 13.86
N ARG A 166 -0.90 11.22 13.04
CA ARG A 166 -1.97 12.21 12.98
C ARG A 166 -2.88 11.93 11.81
N ILE A 167 -4.18 11.85 12.06
CA ILE A 167 -5.21 11.70 11.02
C ILE A 167 -5.78 13.07 10.63
N THR A 168 -6.25 13.23 9.39
CA THR A 168 -6.94 14.46 8.98
C THR A 168 -8.40 14.49 9.39
N GLY A 169 -8.96 13.33 9.78
CA GLY A 169 -10.39 13.11 9.97
C GLY A 169 -11.12 12.64 8.71
N ARG A 170 -10.45 12.60 7.54
CA ARG A 170 -11.04 11.99 6.34
C ARG A 170 -10.94 10.47 6.41
N ILE A 171 -12.06 9.82 6.18
CA ILE A 171 -12.23 8.37 6.23
C ILE A 171 -12.96 7.94 4.95
N ASN A 172 -12.51 6.81 4.38
CA ASN A 172 -13.17 6.18 3.24
C ASN A 172 -13.40 4.70 3.56
N THR A 173 -14.66 4.27 3.54
CA THR A 173 -15.03 2.87 3.70
C THR A 173 -15.33 2.30 2.32
N LEU A 174 -14.53 1.33 1.90
CA LEU A 174 -14.70 0.67 0.60
C LEU A 174 -15.87 -0.32 0.63
N PRO A 175 -16.43 -0.73 -0.53
CA PRO A 175 -17.58 -1.65 -0.59
C PRO A 175 -17.39 -3.00 0.13
N SER A 176 -16.14 -3.40 0.32
CA SER A 176 -15.71 -4.56 1.12
C SER A 176 -15.82 -4.41 2.63
N GLY A 177 -16.01 -3.18 3.14
CA GLY A 177 -16.01 -2.85 4.56
C GLY A 177 -14.64 -2.44 5.12
N ALA A 178 -13.56 -2.44 4.32
CA ALA A 178 -12.30 -1.88 4.83
C ALA A 178 -12.36 -0.36 4.93
N VAL A 179 -11.78 0.12 6.01
CA VAL A 179 -11.69 1.54 6.34
C VAL A 179 -10.28 2.02 6.05
N TRP A 180 -10.17 3.05 5.23
CA TRP A 180 -8.94 3.77 4.95
C TRP A 180 -9.00 5.15 5.59
N VAL A 181 -7.91 5.54 6.23
CA VAL A 181 -7.81 6.76 7.02
C VAL A 181 -6.74 7.65 6.40
N GLU A 182 -7.07 8.90 6.12
CA GLU A 182 -6.10 9.87 5.62
C GLU A 182 -5.24 10.39 6.79
N VAL A 183 -3.93 10.26 6.66
CA VAL A 183 -2.91 10.66 7.64
C VAL A 183 -2.15 11.88 7.16
N ARG A 184 -1.62 12.65 8.10
CA ARG A 184 -0.68 13.75 7.85
C ARG A 184 0.74 13.29 8.18
N SER A 185 1.68 13.61 7.30
CA SER A 185 3.11 13.45 7.57
C SER A 185 3.93 14.42 6.72
N ALA A 186 4.87 15.12 7.36
CA ALA A 186 5.78 16.06 6.69
C ALA A 186 6.76 15.38 5.72
N THR A 187 6.92 14.05 5.79
CA THR A 187 7.77 13.29 4.86
C THR A 187 7.08 12.96 3.54
N LEU A 188 5.77 13.18 3.45
CA LEU A 188 4.97 12.85 2.26
C LEU A 188 5.03 13.99 1.24
N PRO A 189 5.04 13.69 -0.08
CA PRO A 189 5.11 14.70 -1.14
C PRO A 189 4.05 15.81 -1.04
N ASN A 190 2.83 15.47 -0.62
CA ASN A 190 1.70 16.39 -0.48
C ASN A 190 1.29 16.60 0.99
N GLY A 191 2.11 16.17 1.94
CA GLY A 191 1.82 16.23 3.37
C GLY A 191 0.73 15.26 3.88
N VAL A 192 0.05 14.54 2.98
CA VAL A 192 -1.02 13.58 3.31
C VAL A 192 -0.94 12.30 2.47
N GLY A 193 -1.60 11.25 2.97
CA GLY A 193 -1.78 9.97 2.28
C GLY A 193 -2.74 9.06 3.05
N TRP A 194 -2.99 7.85 2.56
CA TRP A 194 -4.01 6.94 3.10
C TRP A 194 -3.38 5.66 3.63
N VAL A 195 -3.78 5.24 4.83
CA VAL A 195 -3.41 3.95 5.42
C VAL A 195 -4.66 3.13 5.72
N ASN A 196 -4.52 1.81 5.78
CA ASN A 196 -5.62 0.97 6.24
C ASN A 196 -5.81 1.12 7.76
N GLY A 197 -6.99 1.55 8.18
CA GLY A 197 -7.29 1.94 9.57
C GLY A 197 -7.18 0.80 10.58
N ARG A 198 -7.22 -0.47 10.16
CA ARG A 198 -7.03 -1.63 11.06
C ARG A 198 -5.67 -1.63 11.78
N PHE A 199 -4.68 -0.95 11.19
CA PHE A 199 -3.33 -0.88 11.71
C PHE A 199 -3.10 0.36 12.58
N LEU A 200 -4.14 1.12 12.88
CA LEU A 200 -4.07 2.27 13.75
C LEU A 200 -4.86 2.00 15.02
N ASP A 201 -4.22 2.28 16.15
CA ASP A 201 -4.86 2.25 17.47
C ASP A 201 -4.64 3.60 18.16
N ARG A 202 -5.61 4.02 18.97
CA ARG A 202 -5.54 5.28 19.70
C ARG A 202 -4.44 5.18 20.77
N MET A 203 -3.69 6.26 20.96
CA MET A 203 -2.72 6.39 22.06
C MET A 203 -3.36 6.92 23.34
#